data_AF-A0A1D8AZJ7-F1
#
_entry.id   AF-A0A1D8AZJ7-F1
#
_cell.length_a   1.000
_cell.length_b   1.000
_cell.length_c   1.000
_cell.angle_alpha   90.00
_cell.angle_beta   90.00
_cell.angle_gamma   90.00
#
_symmetry.space_group_name_H-M   'P 1'
#
loop_
_entity.id
_entity.type
_entity.pdbx_description
1 polymer ?
#
loop_
_entity_poly.entity_id
_entity_poly.type
_entity_poly.pdbx_seq_one_letter_code
_entity_poly.pdbx_strand_id
1 'polypeptide(L)'
;MTLDNFLPLFLIAGAALMIANAIWGFRDGRRRGRSGILVAMLVMWTFPLGVLLWLLFRPDLVGEPDPSADPDLELKRRANQGRL
;
A
#
# COMPACT_ATOMS: atom_id res chain seq x y z
N MET A 1 -25.34 -23.70 -18.74
CA MET A 1 -25.01 -22.71 -17.68
C MET A 1 -25.11 -21.35 -18.35
N THR A 2 -26.14 -20.54 -18.08
CA THR A 2 -26.36 -19.25 -18.75
C THR A 2 -25.55 -18.14 -18.09
N LEU A 3 -25.25 -17.08 -18.84
CA LEU A 3 -24.48 -15.91 -18.38
C LEU A 3 -25.10 -15.23 -17.14
N ASP A 4 -26.42 -15.39 -16.98
CA ASP A 4 -27.23 -14.82 -15.89
C ASP A 4 -26.80 -15.32 -14.51
N ASN A 5 -26.24 -16.53 -14.43
CA ASN A 5 -25.74 -17.10 -13.18
C ASN A 5 -24.38 -16.50 -12.76
N PHE A 6 -23.62 -15.94 -13.70
CA PHE A 6 -22.28 -15.40 -13.45
C PHE A 6 -22.29 -13.90 -13.15
N LEU A 7 -23.28 -13.17 -13.66
CA LEU A 7 -23.45 -11.75 -13.40
C LEU A 7 -23.48 -11.39 -11.90
N PRO A 8 -24.29 -12.03 -11.03
CA PRO A 8 -24.31 -11.70 -9.60
C PRO A 8 -22.98 -12.02 -8.92
N LEU A 9 -22.33 -13.12 -9.28
CA LEU A 9 -21.02 -13.49 -8.75
C LEU A 9 -19.96 -12.44 -9.12
N PHE A 10 -19.97 -11.97 -10.36
CA PHE A 10 -19.06 -10.93 -10.83
C PHE A 10 -19.25 -9.61 -10.08
N LEU A 11 -20.51 -9.20 -9.84
CA LEU A 11 -20.82 -8.00 -9.07
C LEU A 11 -20.35 -8.10 -7.61
N ILE A 12 -20.59 -9.26 -6.96
CA ILE A 12 -20.13 -9.52 -5.60
C ILE A 12 -18.60 -9.49 -5.53
N ALA A 13 -17.93 -10.15 -6.47
CA ALA A 13 -16.46 -10.16 -6.54
C ALA A 13 -15.90 -8.74 -6.77
N GLY A 14 -16.52 -7.96 -7.67
CA GLY A 14 -16.14 -6.57 -7.92
C GLY A 14 -16.33 -5.67 -6.70
N ALA A 15 -17.45 -5.80 -6.00
CA ALA A 15 -17.71 -5.07 -4.76
C ALA A 15 -16.72 -5.44 -3.65
N ALA A 16 -16.47 -6.75 -3.46
CA ALA A 16 -15.48 -7.23 -2.49
C ALA A 16 -14.07 -6.70 -2.79
N LEU A 17 -13.68 -6.67 -4.08
CA LEU A 17 -12.40 -6.11 -4.51
C LEU A 17 -12.30 -4.61 -4.21
N MET A 18 -13.35 -3.84 -4.50
CA MET A 18 -13.38 -2.40 -4.21
C MET A 18 -13.29 -2.10 -2.70
N ILE A 19 -13.99 -2.88 -1.87
CA ILE A 19 -13.91 -2.77 -0.41
C ILE A 19 -12.51 -3.13 0.08
N ALA A 20 -11.94 -4.24 -0.40
CA ALA A 20 -10.59 -4.66 -0.05
C ALA A 20 -9.54 -3.59 -0.43
N ASN A 21 -9.67 -3.00 -1.62
CA ASN A 21 -8.82 -1.90 -2.10
C ASN A 21 -8.91 -0.67 -1.18
N ALA A 22 -10.12 -0.28 -0.76
CA ALA A 22 -10.32 0.84 0.16
C ALA A 22 -9.68 0.59 1.54
N ILE A 23 -9.91 -0.60 2.11
CA ILE A 23 -9.34 -1.01 3.40
C ILE A 23 -7.81 -1.03 3.31
N TRP A 24 -7.27 -1.55 2.21
CA TRP A 24 -5.83 -1.57 1.96
C TRP A 24 -5.26 -0.14 1.90
N GLY A 25 -5.82 0.74 1.08
CA GLY A 25 -5.37 2.13 0.96
C GLY A 25 -5.43 2.87 2.30
N PHE A 26 -6.51 2.69 3.05
CA PHE A 26 -6.64 3.27 4.39
C PHE A 26 -5.51 2.82 5.34
N ARG A 27 -5.27 1.50 5.41
CA ARG A 27 -4.26 0.93 6.32
C ARG A 27 -2.84 1.30 5.90
N ASP A 28 -2.54 1.28 4.60
CA ASP A 28 -1.22 1.64 4.08
C ASP A 28 -0.91 3.13 4.31
N GLY A 29 -1.90 4.01 4.08
CA GLY A 29 -1.80 5.43 4.40
C GLY A 29 -1.46 5.69 5.87
N ARG A 30 -2.19 5.04 6.80
CA ARG A 30 -1.93 5.19 8.24
C ARG A 30 -0.56 4.67 8.66
N ARG A 31 -0.09 3.54 8.09
CA ARG A 31 1.24 2.98 8.36
C ARG A 31 2.39 3.90 7.94
N ARG A 32 2.11 4.80 6.99
CA ARG A 32 3.09 5.73 6.41
C ARG A 32 2.91 7.17 6.90
N GLY A 33 2.17 7.35 7.99
CA GLY A 33 1.96 8.66 8.63
C GLY A 33 1.12 9.63 7.80
N ARG A 34 0.38 9.14 6.80
CA ARG A 34 -0.55 9.94 5.98
C ARG A 34 -2.00 9.69 6.40
N SER A 35 -2.89 10.58 5.97
CA SER A 35 -4.33 10.43 6.22
C SER A 35 -4.87 9.21 5.47
N GLY A 36 -5.20 8.14 6.19
CA GLY A 36 -5.76 6.92 5.59
C GLY A 36 -7.05 7.16 4.82
N ILE A 37 -7.90 8.11 5.26
CA ILE A 37 -9.15 8.43 4.56
C ILE A 37 -8.87 9.02 3.17
N LEU A 38 -7.91 9.95 3.08
CA LEU A 38 -7.54 10.55 1.79
C LEU A 38 -6.98 9.51 0.82
N VAL A 39 -6.15 8.59 1.33
CA VAL A 39 -5.61 7.49 0.52
C VAL A 39 -6.72 6.55 0.06
N ALA A 40 -7.65 6.17 0.96
CA ALA A 40 -8.79 5.32 0.62
C ALA A 40 -9.67 5.96 -0.47
N MET A 41 -9.95 7.26 -0.36
CA MET A 41 -10.70 8.01 -1.38
C MET A 41 -9.95 8.02 -2.72
N LEU A 42 -8.64 8.29 -2.71
CA LEU A 42 -7.81 8.29 -3.91
C LEU A 42 -7.87 6.93 -4.63
N VAL A 43 -7.60 5.83 -3.92
CA VAL A 43 -7.53 4.49 -4.53
C VAL A 43 -8.89 3.97 -4.99
N MET A 44 -10.00 4.40 -4.38
CA MET A 44 -11.34 4.03 -4.82
C MET A 44 -11.82 4.83 -6.02
N TRP A 45 -11.77 6.17 -5.96
CA TRP A 45 -12.39 7.02 -6.98
C TRP A 45 -11.67 6.99 -8.32
N THR A 46 -10.37 6.77 -8.29
CA THR A 46 -9.53 6.80 -9.48
C THR A 46 -9.01 5.41 -9.84
N PHE A 47 -9.63 4.34 -9.34
CA PHE A 47 -9.23 2.98 -9.67
C PHE A 47 -9.24 2.77 -11.21
N PRO A 48 -8.20 2.17 -11.80
CA PRO A 48 -6.99 1.63 -11.16
C PRO A 48 -5.86 2.66 -10.97
N LEU A 49 -5.93 3.82 -11.62
CA LEU A 49 -4.90 4.87 -11.59
C LEU A 49 -4.57 5.35 -10.17
N GLY A 50 -5.54 5.44 -9.27
CA GLY A 50 -5.31 5.85 -7.87
C GLY A 50 -4.41 4.91 -7.10
N VAL A 51 -4.52 3.61 -7.37
CA VAL A 51 -3.62 2.60 -6.78
C VAL A 51 -2.21 2.81 -7.30
N LEU A 52 -2.05 2.99 -8.61
CA LEU A 52 -0.75 3.23 -9.24
C LEU A 52 -0.10 4.52 -8.72
N LEU A 53 -0.89 5.60 -8.63
CA LEU A 53 -0.41 6.89 -8.12
C LEU A 53 0.02 6.77 -6.66
N TRP A 54 -0.78 6.10 -5.83
CA TRP A 54 -0.43 5.87 -4.44
C TRP A 54 0.86 5.06 -4.31
N LEU A 55 1.05 4.01 -5.12
CA LEU A 55 2.27 3.18 -5.11
C LEU A 55 3.52 3.96 -5.55
N LEU A 56 3.39 4.85 -6.55
CA LEU A 56 4.52 5.63 -7.07
C LEU A 56 5.00 6.70 -6.08
N PHE A 57 4.08 7.36 -5.38
CA PHE A 57 4.36 8.44 -4.43
C PHE A 57 4.27 8.01 -2.97
N ARG A 58 4.25 6.70 -2.72
CA ARG A 58 4.12 6.07 -1.41
C ARG A 58 5.29 6.50 -0.51
N PRO A 59 5.05 7.26 0.58
CA PRO A 59 6.13 7.69 1.47
C PRO A 59 6.60 6.52 2.34
N ASP A 60 7.85 6.51 2.81
CA ASP A 60 8.39 5.42 3.63
C ASP A 60 7.60 5.16 4.92
N LEU A 61 7.82 3.98 5.52
CA LEU A 61 7.15 3.60 6.76
C LEU A 61 7.63 4.50 7.91
N VAL A 62 6.69 4.93 8.75
CA VAL A 62 7.03 5.69 9.95
C VAL A 62 7.79 4.76 10.90
N GLY A 63 9.08 5.02 11.10
CA GLY A 63 9.96 4.23 11.98
C GLY A 63 11.04 3.42 11.26
N GLU A 64 11.12 3.47 9.93
CA GLU A 64 12.32 3.01 9.23
C GLU A 64 13.47 4.00 9.57
N PRO A 65 14.59 3.55 10.17
CA PRO A 65 15.72 4.43 10.43
C PRO A 65 16.26 4.96 9.11
N ASP A 66 16.37 6.26 8.97
CA ASP A 66 17.13 6.86 7.86
C ASP A 66 18.59 6.35 7.96
N PRO A 67 19.07 5.57 6.98
CA PRO A 67 20.43 5.02 7.03
C PRO A 67 21.50 6.11 7.09
N SER A 68 21.18 7.32 6.61
CA SER A 68 22.08 8.47 6.65
C SER A 68 22.02 9.25 7.96
N ALA A 69 20.97 9.04 8.76
CA ALA A 69 20.82 9.69 10.06
C ALA A 69 21.57 8.97 11.20
N ASP A 70 21.91 7.68 11.01
CA ASP A 70 22.64 6.88 12.00
C ASP A 70 23.77 6.07 11.31
N PRO A 71 25.00 6.60 11.24
CA PRO A 71 26.13 5.91 10.62
C PRO A 71 26.50 4.60 11.33
N ASP A 72 26.10 4.40 12.58
CA ASP A 72 26.37 3.18 13.33
C ASP A 72 25.49 2.02 12.84
N LEU A 73 24.30 2.30 12.28
CA LEU A 73 23.48 1.30 11.63
C LEU A 73 24.13 0.78 10.35
N GLU A 74 24.80 1.64 9.59
CA GLU A 74 25.53 1.22 8.39
C GLU A 74 26.77 0.38 8.77
N LEU A 75 27.49 0.77 9.83
CA LEU A 75 28.57 -0.03 10.40
C LEU A 75 28.08 -1.42 10.84
N LYS A 76 26.94 -1.50 11.53
CA LYS A 76 26.32 -2.78 11.92
C LYS A 76 25.90 -3.62 10.71
N ARG A 77 25.38 -2.99 9.65
CA ARG A 77 25.00 -3.67 8.41
C ARG A 77 26.21 -4.25 7.69
N ARG A 78 27.30 -3.47 7.60
CA ARG A 78 28.58 -3.90 7.00
C ARG A 78 29.24 -5.02 7.81
N ALA A 79 29.19 -4.92 9.14
CA ALA A 79 29.66 -5.98 10.05
C ALA A 79 28.90 -7.30 9.83
N ASN A 80 27.56 -7.25 9.77
CA ASN A 80 26.74 -8.43 9.51
C ASN A 80 26.91 -9.01 8.09
N GLN A 81 27.36 -8.20 7.13
CA GLN A 81 27.70 -8.65 5.78
C GLN A 81 29.15 -9.15 5.65
N GLY A 82 29.94 -9.13 6.73
CA GLY A 82 31.34 -9.56 6.71
C GLY A 82 32.25 -8.67 5.85
N ARG A 83 31.89 -7.40 5.69
CA ARG A 83 32.53 -6.44 4.77
C ARG A 83 33.48 -5.43 5.45
N LEU A 84 33.93 -5.75 6.67
CA LEU A 84 34.87 -4.91 7.43
C LEU A 84 36.33 -5.26 7.11
#